data_AF-A0A9K3KSF2-F1
#
_entry.id   AF-A0A9K3KSF2-F1
#
_cell.length_a   1.000
_cell.length_b   1.000
_cell.length_c   1.000
_cell.angle_alpha   90.00
_cell.angle_beta   90.00
_cell.angle_gamma   90.00
#
_symmetry.space_group_name_H-M   'P 1'
#
loop_
_entity.id
_entity.type
_entity.pdbx_description
1 polymer ?
#
loop_
_entity_poly.entity_id
_entity_poly.type
_entity_poly.pdbx_seq_one_letter_code
_entity_poly.pdbx_strand_id
1 'polypeptide(L)'
;MLSLFLLSLPRQQKVLGFQTGTPTTRSTQKEWLHVDQRPTLSVRHLRDPDRVSTRKAMNCSNNIGLRESALYQSVTIQDEDTTKIQNIVVQDSVLPSSSTAPIALSTLAAPSASVPTTMSDALRLFFLSGDFGPTVILLMLLGITHWRVQLATTTALSSMDVAFFCASVVFWWFQEYFLHSKVLHSKVDWIGKDIHQGHHNKEYYHVSVDPAILLVGWMTIAHFLLFRWWLPLPLALSANLGYSVAGLFYEWAHYIVHTKVRFRGWGSRFWIQMRDNHMRHHRINSDYWYAFSMPWMDDLFHSNPNVQDVRRSNTRLNHTSVHEGPSQIKL
;
A
#
# COMPACT_ATOMS: atom_id res chain seq x y z
N MET A 1 29.44 11.16 21.42
CA MET A 1 28.93 12.54 21.62
C MET A 1 27.49 12.47 22.11
N LEU A 2 27.35 12.01 23.35
CA LEU A 2 26.11 11.94 24.12
C LEU A 2 26.37 12.77 25.37
N SER A 3 25.62 13.85 25.58
CA SER A 3 25.58 14.53 26.88
C SER A 3 24.45 15.56 26.95
N LEU A 4 23.65 15.42 28.00
CA LEU A 4 22.92 16.45 28.73
C LEU A 4 21.86 17.28 27.99
N PHE A 5 20.59 16.94 28.24
CA PHE A 5 19.53 17.93 28.48
C PHE A 5 18.58 17.39 29.58
N LEU A 6 18.97 17.63 30.84
CA LEU A 6 18.06 17.63 31.98
C LEU A 6 17.66 19.10 32.22
N LEU A 7 16.46 19.46 31.81
CA LEU A 7 15.87 20.77 32.15
C LEU A 7 14.86 20.61 33.28
N SER A 8 15.25 21.25 34.38
CA SER A 8 14.48 21.69 35.55
C SER A 8 13.02 22.05 35.26
N LEU A 9 12.09 21.46 36.01
CA LEU A 9 10.70 21.92 36.11
C LEU A 9 10.55 22.82 37.35
N PRO A 10 9.90 23.99 37.25
CA PRO A 10 9.63 24.82 38.41
C PRO A 10 8.46 24.29 39.23
N ARG A 11 8.70 24.26 40.55
CA ARG A 11 7.78 23.95 41.64
C ARG A 11 6.68 25.03 41.71
N GLN A 12 5.44 24.70 41.35
CA GLN A 12 4.28 25.56 41.60
C GLN A 12 3.56 25.08 42.86
N GLN A 13 3.76 25.80 43.96
CA GLN A 13 2.84 25.84 45.08
C GLN A 13 1.70 26.79 44.71
N LYS A 14 0.45 26.32 44.75
CA LYS A 14 -0.70 27.17 45.06
C LYS A 14 -1.72 26.38 45.87
N VAL A 15 -1.81 26.80 47.12
CA VAL A 15 -2.91 26.60 48.06
C VAL A 15 -4.13 27.33 47.52
N LEU A 16 -5.29 26.67 47.45
CA LEU A 16 -6.60 27.30 47.44
C LEU A 16 -7.60 26.30 48.04
N GLY A 17 -8.15 26.68 49.21
CA GLY A 17 -9.12 25.89 49.95
C GLY A 17 -10.46 25.83 49.24
N PHE A 18 -11.10 24.66 49.30
CA PHE A 18 -12.44 24.44 48.80
C PHE A 18 -13.38 24.27 50.00
N GLN A 19 -14.26 25.25 50.21
CA GLN A 19 -15.36 25.17 51.17
C GLN A 19 -16.41 24.17 50.65
N THR A 20 -16.81 23.25 51.52
CA THR A 20 -17.90 22.29 51.29
C THR A 20 -19.24 22.96 51.59
N GLY A 21 -19.93 23.39 50.54
CA GLY A 21 -21.35 23.76 50.59
C GLY A 21 -22.25 22.53 50.42
N THR A 22 -23.22 22.37 51.30
CA THR A 22 -24.23 21.30 51.33
C THR A 22 -25.24 21.43 50.18
N PRO A 23 -25.75 20.31 49.61
CA PRO A 23 -26.86 20.37 48.66
C PRO A 23 -28.20 20.40 49.39
N THR A 24 -28.97 21.47 49.19
CA THR A 24 -30.38 21.53 49.55
C THR A 24 -31.21 20.84 48.48
N THR A 25 -32.07 19.95 48.95
CA THR A 25 -33.10 19.24 48.19
C THR A 25 -34.18 20.20 47.74
N ARG A 26 -34.51 20.19 46.44
CA ARG A 26 -35.82 20.69 45.98
C ARG A 26 -36.38 19.81 44.87
N SER A 27 -37.38 19.05 45.28
CA SER A 27 -38.34 18.34 44.44
C SER A 27 -39.18 19.32 43.64
N THR A 28 -39.25 19.14 42.32
CA THR A 28 -40.44 19.52 41.54
C THR A 28 -40.73 18.42 40.54
N GLN A 29 -41.68 17.59 40.95
CA GLN A 29 -42.52 16.72 40.15
C GLN A 29 -43.46 17.60 39.32
N LYS A 30 -43.60 17.32 38.01
CA LYS A 30 -44.63 17.74 37.03
C LYS A 30 -43.99 17.69 35.63
N GLU A 31 -44.58 17.21 34.54
CA GLU A 31 -45.93 16.75 34.22
C GLU A 31 -45.81 16.15 32.81
N TRP A 32 -46.49 15.03 32.57
CA TRP A 32 -46.52 14.35 31.27
C TRP A 32 -47.36 15.14 30.28
N LEU A 33 -46.80 15.50 29.12
CA LEU A 33 -47.60 15.88 27.95
C LEU A 33 -47.00 15.24 26.69
N HIS A 34 -47.74 14.27 26.17
CA HIS A 34 -47.64 13.77 24.81
C HIS A 34 -47.91 14.91 23.82
N VAL A 35 -47.00 15.14 22.89
CA VAL A 35 -47.30 15.79 21.61
C VAL A 35 -46.64 14.99 20.50
N ASP A 36 -47.49 14.22 19.84
CA ASP A 36 -47.24 13.51 18.59
C ASP A 36 -47.49 14.50 17.45
N GLN A 37 -46.47 14.88 16.68
CA GLN A 37 -46.65 15.55 15.39
C GLN A 37 -45.58 15.11 14.39
N ARG A 38 -45.99 14.24 13.46
CA ARG A 38 -45.30 13.98 12.20
C ARG A 38 -45.64 15.08 11.19
N PRO A 39 -44.68 15.65 10.45
CA PRO A 39 -44.97 16.30 9.19
C PRO A 39 -44.87 15.29 8.04
N THR A 40 -46.00 15.07 7.37
CA THR A 40 -46.10 14.41 6.06
C THR A 40 -45.56 15.35 4.98
N LEU A 41 -44.43 15.01 4.37
CA LEU A 41 -43.96 15.65 3.13
C LEU A 41 -44.54 14.89 1.92
N SER A 42 -45.57 15.49 1.34
CA SER A 42 -46.08 15.18 0.01
C SER A 42 -45.36 16.07 -1.00
N VAL A 43 -44.56 15.48 -1.89
CA VAL A 43 -44.01 16.18 -3.06
C VAL A 43 -44.41 15.43 -4.32
N ARG A 44 -45.20 16.14 -5.13
CA ARG A 44 -45.73 15.79 -6.44
C ARG A 44 -44.65 15.28 -7.41
N HIS A 45 -44.95 14.16 -8.06
CA HIS A 45 -44.38 13.81 -9.36
C HIS A 45 -44.91 14.78 -10.43
N LEU A 46 -44.03 15.65 -10.95
CA LEU A 46 -44.24 16.28 -12.24
C LEU A 46 -43.82 15.27 -13.32
N ARG A 47 -44.82 14.83 -14.08
CA ARG A 47 -44.72 13.90 -15.20
C ARG A 47 -44.39 14.72 -16.44
N ASP A 48 -43.17 14.61 -16.92
CA ASP A 48 -42.71 15.16 -18.21
C ASP A 48 -43.22 14.24 -19.35
N PRO A 49 -44.07 14.72 -20.28
CA PRO A 49 -44.62 13.90 -21.33
C PRO A 49 -44.02 14.24 -22.70
N ASP A 50 -42.70 14.20 -22.88
CA ASP A 50 -42.10 14.23 -24.24
C ASP A 50 -40.72 13.56 -24.28
N ARG A 51 -40.69 12.22 -24.41
CA ARG A 51 -39.51 11.55 -24.96
C ARG A 51 -39.86 10.36 -25.83
N VAL A 52 -40.03 10.69 -27.10
CA VAL A 52 -40.18 9.80 -28.26
C VAL A 52 -38.93 8.94 -28.44
N SER A 53 -39.17 7.62 -28.52
CA SER A 53 -38.52 6.60 -29.37
C SER A 53 -37.02 6.75 -29.71
N THR A 54 -36.22 5.75 -29.30
CA THR A 54 -35.72 4.67 -30.18
C THR A 54 -34.91 3.67 -29.33
N ARG A 55 -35.49 2.51 -28.98
CA ARG A 55 -34.69 1.34 -28.56
C ARG A 55 -34.62 0.38 -29.75
N LYS A 56 -33.48 0.38 -30.41
CA LYS A 56 -33.08 -0.65 -31.37
C LYS A 56 -32.56 -1.83 -30.56
N ALA A 57 -33.30 -2.94 -30.57
CA ALA A 57 -32.84 -4.22 -30.10
C ALA A 57 -31.69 -4.70 -31.01
N MET A 58 -30.56 -5.11 -30.42
CA MET A 58 -29.57 -5.92 -31.10
C MET A 58 -29.23 -7.10 -30.21
N ASN A 59 -29.89 -8.20 -30.57
CA ASN A 59 -29.59 -9.56 -30.22
C ASN A 59 -28.43 -10.00 -31.13
N CYS A 60 -27.32 -10.48 -30.57
CA CYS A 60 -26.29 -11.18 -31.34
C CYS A 60 -25.64 -12.25 -30.46
N SER A 61 -26.14 -13.46 -30.62
CA SER A 61 -25.36 -14.70 -30.52
C SER A 61 -24.16 -14.63 -31.47
N ASN A 62 -23.01 -15.16 -31.08
CA ASN A 62 -22.14 -15.91 -31.97
C ASN A 62 -21.06 -16.71 -31.21
N ASN A 63 -21.16 -18.03 -31.40
CA ASN A 63 -20.06 -18.99 -31.39
C ASN A 63 -18.92 -18.52 -32.30
N ILE A 64 -17.67 -18.54 -31.81
CA ILE A 64 -16.49 -18.86 -32.63
C ILE A 64 -15.52 -19.63 -31.72
N GLY A 65 -15.32 -20.91 -32.05
CA GLY A 65 -14.18 -21.66 -31.57
C GLY A 65 -12.96 -21.36 -32.43
N LEU A 66 -11.78 -21.27 -31.83
CA LEU A 66 -10.52 -21.51 -32.50
C LEU A 66 -9.57 -22.21 -31.53
N ARG A 67 -9.15 -23.40 -31.98
CA ARG A 67 -7.96 -24.13 -31.55
C ARG A 67 -6.74 -23.29 -31.92
N GLU A 68 -5.79 -23.18 -31.01
CA GLU A 68 -4.38 -23.04 -31.38
C GLU A 68 -3.53 -24.02 -30.58
N SER A 69 -2.93 -24.92 -31.33
CA SER A 69 -1.98 -25.94 -30.91
C SER A 69 -0.61 -25.28 -30.79
N ALA A 70 -0.04 -25.24 -29.59
CA ALA A 70 1.36 -24.87 -29.42
C ALA A 70 2.26 -26.03 -29.87
N LEU A 71 2.98 -25.82 -30.97
CA LEU A 71 4.12 -26.62 -31.41
C LEU A 71 5.26 -26.45 -30.40
N TYR A 72 5.50 -27.47 -29.58
CA TYR A 72 6.71 -27.61 -28.79
C TYR A 72 7.77 -28.29 -29.66
N GLN A 73 8.79 -27.54 -30.06
CA GLN A 73 10.00 -28.10 -30.68
C GLN A 73 10.97 -28.44 -29.54
N SER A 74 11.00 -29.71 -29.13
CA SER A 74 12.03 -30.24 -28.23
C SER A 74 13.24 -30.66 -29.05
N VAL A 75 14.38 -29.99 -28.85
CA VAL A 75 15.69 -30.44 -29.35
C VAL A 75 16.23 -31.45 -28.35
N THR A 76 16.31 -32.72 -28.77
CA THR A 76 16.97 -33.80 -28.02
C THR A 76 18.39 -33.91 -28.56
N ILE A 77 19.39 -33.68 -27.69
CA ILE A 77 20.79 -34.04 -27.99
C ILE A 77 21.00 -35.44 -27.39
N GLN A 78 21.17 -36.43 -28.27
CA GLN A 78 21.74 -37.73 -27.93
C GLN A 78 23.26 -37.59 -27.89
N ASP A 79 23.89 -38.10 -26.82
CA ASP A 79 25.29 -38.49 -26.83
C ASP A 79 25.35 -39.98 -26.47
N GLU A 80 25.87 -40.77 -27.40
CA GLU A 80 26.15 -42.20 -27.30
C GLU A 80 27.68 -42.42 -27.29
N ASP A 81 28.13 -43.32 -26.40
CA ASP A 81 29.38 -44.12 -26.46
C ASP A 81 30.76 -43.43 -26.42
N THR A 82 31.87 -44.03 -25.95
CA THR A 82 32.26 -44.89 -24.83
C THR A 82 33.80 -44.87 -24.79
N THR A 83 34.38 -45.28 -23.65
CA THR A 83 35.69 -45.97 -23.49
C THR A 83 37.05 -45.24 -23.68
N LYS A 84 37.72 -45.04 -22.52
CA LYS A 84 39.13 -45.33 -22.14
C LYS A 84 40.21 -45.48 -23.23
N ILE A 85 41.36 -44.80 -23.04
CA ILE A 85 42.66 -45.39 -22.63
C ILE A 85 43.66 -44.26 -22.26
N GLN A 86 44.45 -44.51 -21.21
CA GLN A 86 45.51 -43.66 -20.69
C GLN A 86 46.71 -43.58 -21.63
N ASN A 87 47.35 -42.40 -21.68
CA ASN A 87 48.79 -42.30 -21.86
C ASN A 87 49.34 -41.17 -20.98
N ILE A 88 50.22 -41.56 -20.06
CA ILE A 88 50.99 -40.71 -19.17
C ILE A 88 52.15 -40.15 -20.00
N VAL A 89 52.16 -38.84 -20.23
CA VAL A 89 53.34 -38.11 -20.69
C VAL A 89 53.68 -37.09 -19.61
N VAL A 90 54.86 -37.30 -19.02
CA VAL A 90 55.52 -36.41 -18.07
C VAL A 90 55.94 -35.15 -18.83
N GLN A 91 55.42 -34.00 -18.43
CA GLN A 91 55.94 -32.69 -18.84
C GLN A 91 56.06 -31.75 -17.65
N ASP A 92 57.29 -31.35 -17.46
CA ASP A 92 57.90 -30.30 -16.65
C ASP A 92 57.01 -29.37 -15.84
N SER A 93 57.35 -29.32 -14.55
CA SER A 93 56.91 -28.38 -13.54
C SER A 93 57.11 -26.92 -13.96
N VAL A 94 56.02 -26.29 -14.38
CA VAL A 94 55.85 -24.83 -14.36
C VAL A 94 54.85 -24.50 -13.27
N LEU A 95 55.28 -23.66 -12.32
CA LEU A 95 54.48 -23.16 -11.20
C LEU A 95 53.14 -22.60 -11.70
N PRO A 96 51.98 -23.08 -11.22
CA PRO A 96 50.72 -22.43 -11.53
C PRO A 96 50.66 -21.12 -10.73
N SER A 97 50.70 -20.01 -11.46
CA SER A 97 50.13 -18.75 -11.01
C SER A 97 48.75 -19.00 -10.41
N SER A 98 48.51 -18.45 -9.23
CA SER A 98 47.25 -18.51 -8.49
C SER A 98 46.08 -17.96 -9.30
N SER A 99 45.55 -18.78 -10.20
CA SER A 99 44.26 -18.59 -10.84
C SER A 99 43.19 -18.96 -9.82
N THR A 100 42.74 -17.96 -9.06
CA THR A 100 41.49 -18.04 -8.30
C THR A 100 40.35 -18.14 -9.30
N ALA A 101 40.02 -19.36 -9.70
CA ALA A 101 38.76 -19.62 -10.36
C ALA A 101 37.65 -19.09 -9.43
N PRO A 102 36.76 -18.21 -9.88
CA PRO A 102 35.61 -17.85 -9.08
C PRO A 102 34.82 -19.14 -8.84
N ILE A 103 34.72 -19.52 -7.57
CA ILE A 103 33.77 -20.53 -7.13
C ILE A 103 32.43 -20.04 -7.65
N ALA A 104 31.92 -20.71 -8.69
CA ALA A 104 30.56 -20.52 -9.16
C ALA A 104 29.68 -20.99 -8.01
N LEU A 105 29.37 -20.07 -7.09
CA LEU A 105 28.28 -20.21 -6.16
C LEU A 105 27.05 -20.24 -7.07
N SER A 106 26.66 -21.44 -7.49
CA SER A 106 25.30 -21.70 -7.94
C SER A 106 24.42 -21.32 -6.76
N THR A 107 24.04 -20.05 -6.70
CA THR A 107 22.96 -19.56 -5.88
C THR A 107 21.77 -20.35 -6.36
N LEU A 108 21.47 -21.46 -5.69
CA LEU A 108 20.20 -22.14 -5.78
C LEU A 108 19.17 -21.05 -5.52
N ALA A 109 18.58 -20.54 -6.59
CA ALA A 109 17.54 -19.52 -6.52
C ALA A 109 16.48 -20.09 -5.57
N ALA A 110 16.37 -19.48 -4.39
CA ALA A 110 15.39 -19.91 -3.41
C ALA A 110 14.04 -19.99 -4.13
N PRO A 111 13.28 -21.09 -4.01
CA PRO A 111 12.02 -21.23 -4.70
C PRO A 111 11.17 -20.01 -4.37
N SER A 112 10.75 -19.28 -5.41
CA SER A 112 9.94 -18.07 -5.29
C SER A 112 8.77 -18.37 -4.35
N ALA A 113 8.67 -17.65 -3.23
CA ALA A 113 7.63 -17.88 -2.23
C ALA A 113 6.27 -17.97 -2.92
N SER A 114 5.55 -19.08 -2.69
CA SER A 114 4.28 -19.32 -3.38
C SER A 114 3.27 -18.23 -3.04
N VAL A 115 2.78 -17.53 -4.06
CA VAL A 115 1.80 -16.44 -3.89
C VAL A 115 0.50 -16.98 -3.30
N PRO A 116 -0.03 -16.39 -2.21
CA PRO A 116 -1.27 -16.84 -1.58
C PRO A 116 -2.47 -16.85 -2.53
N THR A 117 -3.30 -17.88 -2.42
CA THR A 117 -4.56 -18.03 -3.17
C THR A 117 -5.79 -17.98 -2.27
N THR A 118 -5.63 -18.20 -0.96
CA THR A 118 -6.69 -18.14 0.05
C THR A 118 -6.44 -17.00 1.05
N MET A 119 -7.52 -16.51 1.69
CA MET A 119 -7.41 -15.45 2.70
C MET A 119 -6.61 -15.92 3.94
N SER A 120 -6.76 -17.19 4.32
CA SER A 120 -6.02 -17.76 5.46
C SER A 120 -4.52 -17.77 5.19
N ASP A 121 -4.10 -18.21 4.01
CA ASP A 121 -2.69 -18.22 3.63
C ASP A 121 -2.15 -16.79 3.54
N ALA A 122 -2.96 -15.87 3.01
CA ALA A 122 -2.58 -14.48 2.92
C ALA A 122 -2.35 -13.85 4.30
N LEU A 123 -3.26 -14.06 5.26
CA LEU A 123 -3.11 -13.57 6.64
C LEU A 123 -1.89 -14.17 7.34
N ARG A 124 -1.70 -15.49 7.22
CA ARG A 124 -0.53 -16.18 7.80
C ARG A 124 0.76 -15.60 7.25
N LEU A 125 0.86 -15.47 5.93
CA LEU A 125 2.08 -14.95 5.32
C LEU A 125 2.29 -13.46 5.64
N PHE A 126 1.23 -12.65 5.73
CA PHE A 126 1.36 -11.23 6.05
C PHE A 126 1.91 -10.98 7.47
N PHE A 127 1.48 -11.75 8.46
CA PHE A 127 1.90 -11.55 9.86
C PHE A 127 3.02 -12.49 10.32
N LEU A 128 3.22 -13.64 9.69
CA LEU A 128 4.13 -14.70 10.14
C LEU A 128 5.22 -15.06 9.12
N SER A 129 5.36 -14.30 8.04
CA SER A 129 6.51 -14.47 7.14
C SER A 129 7.81 -13.93 7.76
N GLY A 130 8.93 -14.18 7.08
CA GLY A 130 10.25 -13.66 7.49
C GLY A 130 10.35 -12.13 7.48
N ASP A 131 9.44 -11.45 6.79
CA ASP A 131 9.37 -9.99 6.77
C ASP A 131 8.45 -9.51 7.90
N PHE A 132 9.04 -9.18 9.05
CA PHE A 132 8.31 -8.81 10.27
C PHE A 132 7.61 -7.43 10.23
N GLY A 133 7.59 -6.75 9.08
CA GLY A 133 7.12 -5.37 8.93
C GLY A 133 5.70 -5.14 9.50
N PRO A 134 4.68 -5.84 9.00
CA PRO A 134 3.31 -5.69 9.48
C PRO A 134 3.13 -6.03 10.96
N THR A 135 3.83 -7.05 11.44
CA THR A 135 3.80 -7.46 12.85
C THR A 135 4.41 -6.39 13.75
N VAL A 136 5.49 -5.75 13.32
CA VAL A 136 6.07 -4.62 14.05
C VAL A 136 5.09 -3.44 14.11
N ILE A 137 4.41 -3.09 13.01
CA ILE A 137 3.38 -2.03 13.03
C ILE A 137 2.25 -2.40 13.99
N LEU A 138 1.79 -3.65 13.98
CA LEU A 138 0.75 -4.11 14.90
C LEU A 138 1.18 -3.97 16.37
N LEU A 139 2.42 -4.35 16.71
CA LEU A 139 2.97 -4.17 18.05
C LEU A 139 3.09 -2.69 18.43
N MET A 140 3.50 -1.82 17.48
CA MET A 140 3.53 -0.38 17.70
C MET A 140 2.13 0.19 17.97
N LEU A 141 1.11 -0.24 17.21
CA LEU A 141 -0.29 0.15 17.43
C LEU A 141 -0.77 -0.22 18.84
N LEU A 142 -0.47 -1.44 19.29
CA LEU A 142 -0.79 -1.89 20.65
C LEU A 142 -0.07 -1.06 21.70
N GLY A 143 1.22 -0.76 21.48
CA GLY A 143 2.03 0.08 22.38
C GLY A 143 1.50 1.52 22.49
N ILE A 144 1.18 2.16 21.36
CA ILE A 144 0.62 3.52 21.31
C ILE A 144 -0.74 3.56 22.00
N THR A 145 -1.60 2.57 21.69
CA THR A 145 -2.94 2.46 22.31
C THR A 145 -2.82 2.30 23.82
N HIS A 146 -1.97 1.38 24.28
CA HIS A 146 -1.72 1.18 25.69
C HIS A 146 -1.24 2.47 26.36
N TRP A 147 -0.27 3.18 25.76
CA TRP A 147 0.22 4.43 26.31
C TRP A 147 -0.86 5.51 26.37
N ARG A 148 -1.68 5.66 25.32
CA ARG A 148 -2.78 6.64 25.32
C ARG A 148 -3.82 6.33 26.38
N VAL A 149 -4.12 5.04 26.63
CA VAL A 149 -5.03 4.60 27.70
C VAL A 149 -4.46 4.89 29.08
N GLN A 150 -3.17 4.66 29.32
CA GLN A 150 -2.54 4.99 30.60
C GLN A 150 -2.62 6.51 30.89
N LEU A 151 -2.41 7.34 29.87
CA LEU A 151 -2.56 8.79 29.99
C LEU A 151 -4.02 9.24 30.17
N ALA A 152 -5.01 8.41 29.84
CA ALA A 152 -6.42 8.74 30.04
C ALA A 152 -6.78 8.95 31.52
N THR A 153 -5.96 8.43 32.44
CA THR A 153 -6.11 8.64 33.89
C THR A 153 -5.82 10.07 34.33
N THR A 154 -4.94 10.78 33.62
CA THR A 154 -4.55 12.17 33.93
C THR A 154 -5.09 13.17 32.90
N THR A 155 -5.26 12.74 31.66
CA THR A 155 -5.81 13.52 30.54
C THR A 155 -6.90 12.72 29.84
N ALA A 156 -8.16 13.00 30.21
CA ALA A 156 -9.32 12.29 29.68
C ALA A 156 -9.37 12.29 28.14
N LEU A 157 -9.97 11.25 27.58
CA LEU A 157 -10.30 11.21 26.16
C LEU A 157 -11.34 12.28 25.83
N SER A 158 -11.16 12.92 24.69
CA SER A 158 -12.01 14.02 24.23
C SER A 158 -12.38 13.84 22.75
N SER A 159 -13.32 14.66 22.27
CA SER A 159 -13.64 14.71 20.83
C SER A 159 -12.43 15.13 19.98
N MET A 160 -11.45 15.82 20.57
CA MET A 160 -10.20 16.17 19.86
C MET A 160 -9.37 14.92 19.56
N ASP A 161 -9.36 13.90 20.41
CA ASP A 161 -8.65 12.65 20.13
C ASP A 161 -9.19 11.98 18.86
N VAL A 162 -10.53 11.92 18.73
CA VAL A 162 -11.20 11.39 17.54
C VAL A 162 -10.90 12.26 16.32
N ALA A 163 -10.95 13.59 16.47
CA ALA A 163 -10.67 14.50 15.37
C ALA A 163 -9.24 14.34 14.83
N PHE A 164 -8.24 14.28 15.72
CA PHE A 164 -6.84 14.09 15.31
C PHE A 164 -6.55 12.70 14.76
N PHE A 165 -7.18 11.66 15.29
CA PHE A 165 -7.15 10.31 14.72
C PHE A 165 -7.70 10.30 13.29
N CYS A 166 -8.90 10.85 13.07
CA CYS A 166 -9.51 10.88 11.74
C CYS A 166 -8.72 11.78 10.77
N ALA A 167 -8.24 12.94 11.23
CA ALA A 167 -7.45 13.85 10.42
C ALA A 167 -6.14 13.21 9.96
N SER A 168 -5.48 12.41 10.80
CA SER A 168 -4.24 11.73 10.41
C SER A 168 -4.48 10.59 9.41
N VAL A 169 -5.63 9.90 9.48
CA VAL A 169 -6.05 8.93 8.44
C VAL A 169 -6.30 9.61 7.10
N VAL A 170 -7.00 10.76 7.10
CA VAL A 170 -7.22 11.51 5.86
C VAL A 170 -5.89 12.05 5.33
N PHE A 171 -5.04 12.59 6.20
CA PHE A 171 -3.70 13.05 5.83
C PHE A 171 -2.87 11.93 5.19
N TRP A 172 -2.96 10.69 5.68
CA TRP A 172 -2.31 9.53 5.06
C TRP A 172 -2.67 9.40 3.58
N TRP A 173 -3.95 9.50 3.21
CA TRP A 173 -4.37 9.34 1.81
C TRP A 173 -3.73 10.37 0.88
N PHE A 174 -3.65 11.63 1.32
CA PHE A 174 -2.97 12.69 0.57
C PHE A 174 -1.47 12.42 0.50
N GLN A 175 -0.85 12.11 1.64
CA GLN A 175 0.57 11.84 1.72
C GLN A 175 0.97 10.65 0.85
N GLU A 176 0.24 9.53 0.90
CA GLU A 176 0.44 8.35 0.07
C GLU A 176 0.48 8.73 -1.41
N TYR A 177 -0.53 9.48 -1.88
CA TYR A 177 -0.58 9.93 -3.27
C TYR A 177 0.67 10.73 -3.67
N PHE A 178 1.10 11.69 -2.85
CA PHE A 178 2.27 12.52 -3.15
C PHE A 178 3.59 11.76 -3.04
N LEU A 179 3.74 10.91 -2.02
CA LEU A 179 4.93 10.08 -1.89
C LEU A 179 5.06 9.13 -3.08
N HIS A 180 3.97 8.47 -3.46
CA HIS A 180 3.98 7.57 -4.59
C HIS A 180 4.29 8.31 -5.90
N SER A 181 3.51 9.35 -6.23
CA SER A 181 3.63 10.04 -7.51
C SER A 181 4.89 10.90 -7.65
N LYS A 182 5.40 11.51 -6.57
CA LYS A 182 6.49 12.49 -6.63
C LYS A 182 7.81 12.04 -6.02
N VAL A 183 7.78 11.11 -5.06
CA VAL A 183 8.98 10.70 -4.32
C VAL A 183 9.46 9.31 -4.77
N LEU A 184 8.56 8.33 -4.83
CA LEU A 184 8.87 6.96 -5.28
C LEU A 184 9.06 6.89 -6.80
N HIS A 185 8.29 7.64 -7.59
CA HIS A 185 8.50 7.82 -9.05
C HIS A 185 9.42 9.00 -9.40
N SER A 186 10.22 9.49 -8.44
CA SER A 186 11.12 10.61 -8.69
C SER A 186 12.33 10.21 -9.54
N LYS A 187 13.00 11.21 -10.12
CA LYS A 187 14.29 11.00 -10.82
C LYS A 187 15.47 10.84 -9.86
N VAL A 188 15.31 11.23 -8.59
CA VAL A 188 16.40 11.20 -7.60
C VAL A 188 16.52 9.77 -7.05
N ASP A 189 17.75 9.26 -7.02
CA ASP A 189 18.02 7.91 -6.47
C ASP A 189 18.07 7.96 -4.94
N TRP A 190 17.30 7.09 -4.31
CA TRP A 190 17.25 6.92 -2.86
C TRP A 190 16.60 5.57 -2.52
N ILE A 191 16.85 5.07 -1.31
CA ILE A 191 16.48 3.71 -0.88
C ILE A 191 15.01 3.35 -1.15
N GLY A 192 14.06 4.26 -0.93
CA GLY A 192 12.64 3.96 -1.14
C GLY A 192 12.25 3.92 -2.61
N LYS A 193 12.87 4.73 -3.49
CA LYS A 193 12.72 4.57 -4.94
C LYS A 193 13.26 3.23 -5.40
N ASP A 194 14.42 2.82 -4.89
CA ASP A 194 15.03 1.52 -5.27
C ASP A 194 14.13 0.34 -4.87
N ILE A 195 13.55 0.39 -3.66
CA ILE A 195 12.59 -0.60 -3.17
C ILE A 195 11.34 -0.60 -4.07
N HIS A 196 10.80 0.57 -4.39
CA HIS A 196 9.61 0.72 -5.24
C HIS A 196 9.84 0.23 -6.67
N GLN A 197 10.98 0.57 -7.26
CA GLN A 197 11.35 0.10 -8.60
C GLN A 197 11.62 -1.42 -8.61
N GLY A 198 12.27 -1.93 -7.58
CA GLY A 198 12.43 -3.38 -7.37
C GLY A 198 11.08 -4.10 -7.25
N HIS A 199 10.08 -3.45 -6.64
CA HIS A 199 8.71 -3.93 -6.60
C HIS A 199 8.04 -3.93 -8.00
N HIS A 200 8.21 -2.87 -8.80
CA HIS A 200 7.71 -2.81 -10.18
C HIS A 200 8.32 -3.86 -11.12
N ASN A 201 9.56 -4.26 -10.87
CA ASN A 201 10.27 -5.23 -11.70
C ASN A 201 9.84 -6.69 -11.45
N LYS A 202 9.07 -6.95 -10.39
CA LYS A 202 8.53 -8.29 -10.09
C LYS A 202 7.31 -8.60 -10.96
N GLU A 203 7.02 -9.89 -11.16
CA GLU A 203 5.73 -10.29 -11.68
C GLU A 203 4.63 -9.73 -10.78
N TYR A 204 3.56 -9.17 -11.35
CA TYR A 204 2.49 -8.53 -10.57
C TYR A 204 1.92 -9.41 -9.45
N TYR A 205 1.88 -10.74 -9.63
CA TYR A 205 1.47 -11.62 -8.53
C TYR A 205 2.70 -12.02 -7.73
N HIS A 206 2.92 -11.35 -6.61
CA HIS A 206 4.06 -11.57 -5.72
C HIS A 206 3.71 -11.21 -4.27
N VAL A 207 4.62 -11.53 -3.35
CA VAL A 207 4.55 -11.05 -1.97
C VAL A 207 5.07 -9.62 -1.94
N SER A 208 4.18 -8.67 -1.71
CA SER A 208 4.52 -7.25 -1.57
C SER A 208 4.33 -6.82 -0.12
N VAL A 209 5.41 -6.87 0.65
CA VAL A 209 5.46 -6.41 2.05
C VAL A 209 6.70 -5.55 2.19
N ASP A 210 6.57 -4.37 2.78
CA ASP A 210 7.71 -3.48 2.93
C ASP A 210 8.64 -3.94 4.06
N PRO A 211 9.96 -3.71 3.93
CA PRO A 211 10.92 -4.06 4.97
C PRO A 211 10.60 -3.37 6.30
N ALA A 212 10.70 -4.11 7.41
CA ALA A 212 10.39 -3.57 8.74
C ALA A 212 11.16 -2.29 9.09
N ILE A 213 12.42 -2.17 8.63
CA ILE A 213 13.24 -0.97 8.86
C ILE A 213 12.64 0.28 8.20
N LEU A 214 12.05 0.14 7.01
CA LEU A 214 11.40 1.25 6.29
C LEU A 214 10.15 1.68 7.06
N LEU A 215 9.32 0.72 7.46
CA LEU A 215 8.09 0.95 8.19
C LEU A 215 8.34 1.60 9.56
N VAL A 216 9.27 1.04 10.34
CA VAL A 216 9.64 1.60 11.66
C VAL A 216 10.26 2.99 11.51
N GLY A 217 11.17 3.17 10.56
CA GLY A 217 11.82 4.46 10.30
C GLY A 217 10.79 5.53 9.94
N TRP A 218 9.88 5.21 9.01
CA TRP A 218 8.83 6.12 8.58
C TRP A 218 7.84 6.47 9.70
N MET A 219 7.36 5.47 10.44
CA MET A 219 6.44 5.69 11.57
C MET A 219 7.10 6.50 12.70
N THR A 220 8.40 6.30 12.93
CA THR A 220 9.18 7.08 13.90
C THR A 220 9.29 8.53 13.48
N ILE A 221 9.62 8.79 12.20
CA ILE A 221 9.69 10.14 11.64
C ILE A 221 8.33 10.83 11.73
N ALA A 222 7.25 10.15 11.34
CA ALA A 222 5.90 10.70 11.43
C ALA A 222 5.54 11.06 12.89
N HIS A 223 5.81 10.15 13.84
CA HIS A 223 5.56 10.42 15.25
C HIS A 223 6.30 11.66 15.76
N PHE A 224 7.62 11.73 15.56
CA PHE A 224 8.42 12.80 16.16
C PHE A 224 8.30 14.14 15.42
N LEU A 225 8.36 14.12 14.08
CA LEU A 225 8.40 15.35 13.28
C LEU A 225 7.00 15.89 12.93
N LEU A 226 6.01 15.02 12.70
CA LEU A 226 4.68 15.46 12.26
C LEU A 226 3.70 15.64 13.42
N PHE A 227 3.77 14.80 14.46
CA PHE A 227 2.78 14.85 15.54
C PHE A 227 3.35 15.41 16.83
N ARG A 228 4.40 14.80 17.37
CA ARG A 228 4.94 15.17 18.68
C ARG A 228 5.52 16.59 18.70
N TRP A 229 6.10 17.05 17.59
CA TRP A 229 6.60 18.42 17.48
C TRP A 229 5.50 19.47 17.61
N TRP A 230 4.31 19.20 17.05
CA TRP A 230 3.24 20.18 16.90
C TRP A 230 2.09 20.02 17.90
N LEU A 231 1.95 18.83 18.51
CA LEU A 231 0.82 18.48 19.36
C LEU A 231 1.27 18.11 20.79
N PRO A 232 0.44 18.41 21.80
CA PRO A 232 0.59 17.82 23.13
C PRO A 232 0.59 16.29 23.05
N LEU A 233 1.36 15.64 23.91
CA LEU A 233 1.58 14.18 23.87
C LEU A 233 0.28 13.35 23.73
N PRO A 234 -0.82 13.60 24.47
CA PRO A 234 -2.04 12.81 24.32
C PRO A 234 -2.63 12.88 22.91
N LEU A 235 -2.71 14.08 22.32
CA LEU A 235 -3.23 14.27 20.96
C LEU A 235 -2.24 13.75 19.90
N ALA A 236 -0.93 13.89 20.15
CA ALA A 236 0.10 13.31 19.29
C ALA A 236 -0.02 11.77 19.22
N LEU A 237 -0.31 11.09 20.34
CA LEU A 237 -0.56 9.66 20.36
C LEU A 237 -1.84 9.28 19.61
N SER A 238 -2.92 10.05 19.76
CA SER A 238 -4.17 9.82 19.03
C SER A 238 -4.02 10.03 17.51
N ALA A 239 -3.29 11.06 17.09
CA ALA A 239 -2.93 11.28 15.69
C ALA A 239 -2.04 10.15 15.17
N ASN A 240 -1.01 9.76 15.93
CA ASN A 240 -0.11 8.67 15.55
C ASN A 240 -0.83 7.33 15.45
N LEU A 241 -1.81 7.07 16.32
CA LEU A 241 -2.66 5.89 16.25
C LEU A 241 -3.45 5.84 14.93
N GLY A 242 -4.09 6.94 14.54
CA GLY A 242 -4.80 7.02 13.25
C GLY A 242 -3.87 6.83 12.05
N TYR A 243 -2.69 7.44 12.11
CA TYR A 243 -1.68 7.34 11.07
C TYR A 243 -1.14 5.91 10.91
N SER A 244 -0.81 5.24 12.02
CA SER A 244 -0.36 3.85 12.01
C SER A 244 -1.45 2.87 11.59
N VAL A 245 -2.72 3.14 11.90
CA VAL A 245 -3.86 2.34 11.39
C VAL A 245 -3.97 2.47 9.88
N ALA A 246 -3.86 3.69 9.34
CA ALA A 246 -3.86 3.92 7.90
C ALA A 246 -2.66 3.25 7.22
N GLY A 247 -1.49 3.30 7.84
CA GLY A 247 -0.29 2.61 7.35
C GLY A 247 -0.40 1.09 7.34
N LEU A 248 -0.93 0.48 8.41
CA LEU A 248 -1.16 -0.97 8.43
C LEU A 248 -2.21 -1.38 7.36
N PHE A 249 -3.24 -0.55 7.19
CA PHE A 249 -4.23 -0.77 6.14
C PHE A 249 -3.60 -0.68 4.74
N TYR A 250 -2.74 0.30 4.49
CA TYR A 250 -2.00 0.44 3.24
C TYR A 250 -1.15 -0.80 2.96
N GLU A 251 -0.33 -1.24 3.93
CA GLU A 251 0.51 -2.44 3.80
C GLU A 251 -0.33 -3.68 3.46
N TRP A 252 -1.44 -3.88 4.19
CA TRP A 252 -2.35 -5.00 3.94
C TRP A 252 -2.99 -4.92 2.56
N ALA A 253 -3.46 -3.72 2.17
CA ALA A 253 -4.11 -3.50 0.91
C ALA A 253 -3.13 -3.73 -0.26
N HIS A 254 -1.91 -3.21 -0.15
CA HIS A 254 -0.84 -3.38 -1.13
C HIS A 254 -0.49 -4.85 -1.29
N TYR A 255 -0.23 -5.53 -0.19
CA TYR A 255 -0.01 -6.96 -0.19
C TYR A 255 -1.16 -7.75 -0.85
N ILE A 256 -2.40 -7.56 -0.41
CA ILE A 256 -3.51 -8.44 -0.82
C ILE A 256 -3.89 -8.27 -2.30
N VAL A 257 -3.70 -7.08 -2.89
CA VAL A 257 -4.00 -6.88 -4.32
C VAL A 257 -2.97 -7.54 -5.24
N HIS A 258 -1.75 -7.81 -4.75
CA HIS A 258 -0.72 -8.60 -5.43
C HIS A 258 -0.82 -10.11 -5.17
N THR A 259 -1.73 -10.56 -4.32
CA THR A 259 -2.01 -12.00 -4.17
C THR A 259 -3.03 -12.51 -5.20
N LYS A 260 -3.16 -13.83 -5.29
CA LYS A 260 -4.19 -14.50 -6.10
C LYS A 260 -5.51 -14.70 -5.34
N VAL A 261 -5.64 -14.10 -4.14
CA VAL A 261 -6.86 -14.19 -3.33
C VAL A 261 -8.05 -13.58 -4.09
N ARG A 262 -9.18 -14.27 -4.08
CA ARG A 262 -10.43 -13.78 -4.68
C ARG A 262 -11.27 -13.07 -3.62
N PHE A 263 -11.59 -11.80 -3.89
CA PHE A 263 -12.50 -11.03 -3.05
C PHE A 263 -13.95 -11.45 -3.31
N ARG A 264 -14.68 -11.84 -2.26
CA ARG A 264 -16.08 -12.27 -2.34
C ARG A 264 -16.90 -11.56 -1.24
N GLY A 265 -18.18 -11.33 -1.51
CA GLY A 265 -19.10 -10.75 -0.52
C GLY A 265 -19.11 -9.21 -0.49
N TRP A 266 -19.59 -8.67 0.62
CA TRP A 266 -19.73 -7.23 0.83
C TRP A 266 -18.35 -6.55 0.87
N GLY A 267 -18.22 -5.40 0.23
CA GLY A 267 -16.94 -4.68 0.09
C GLY A 267 -16.00 -5.20 -1.01
N SER A 268 -16.32 -6.31 -1.69
CA SER A 268 -15.47 -6.85 -2.77
C SER A 268 -15.20 -5.87 -3.92
N ARG A 269 -16.16 -5.00 -4.25
CA ARG A 269 -16.02 -3.97 -5.29
C ARG A 269 -14.87 -3.01 -5.01
N PHE A 270 -14.68 -2.62 -3.75
CA PHE A 270 -13.61 -1.72 -3.34
C PHE A 270 -12.24 -2.37 -3.57
N TRP A 271 -12.06 -3.61 -3.12
CA TRP A 271 -10.82 -4.37 -3.33
C TRP A 271 -10.52 -4.67 -4.80
N ILE A 272 -11.57 -4.97 -5.59
CA ILE A 272 -11.44 -5.16 -7.04
C ILE A 272 -11.00 -3.84 -7.70
N GLN A 273 -11.59 -2.72 -7.32
CA GLN A 273 -11.22 -1.40 -7.85
C GLN A 273 -9.76 -1.06 -7.52
N MET A 274 -9.32 -1.26 -6.28
CA MET A 274 -7.92 -1.06 -5.88
C MET A 274 -6.98 -1.92 -6.71
N ARG A 275 -7.27 -3.23 -6.82
CA ARG A 275 -6.48 -4.16 -7.63
C ARG A 275 -6.43 -3.72 -9.09
N ASP A 276 -7.57 -3.35 -9.67
CA ASP A 276 -7.64 -2.91 -11.07
C ASP A 276 -6.86 -1.62 -11.29
N ASN A 277 -6.94 -0.65 -10.38
CA ASN A 277 -6.19 0.60 -10.45
C ASN A 277 -4.68 0.32 -10.44
N HIS A 278 -4.26 -0.47 -9.45
CA HIS A 278 -2.85 -0.79 -9.25
C HIS A 278 -2.29 -1.70 -10.37
N MET A 279 -3.07 -2.64 -10.90
CA MET A 279 -2.67 -3.40 -12.09
C MET A 279 -2.41 -2.50 -13.30
N ARG A 280 -3.21 -1.44 -13.50
CA ARG A 280 -2.99 -0.49 -14.61
C ARG A 280 -1.68 0.28 -14.40
N HIS A 281 -1.44 0.74 -13.18
CA HIS A 281 -0.18 1.38 -12.78
C HIS A 281 1.04 0.50 -13.10
N HIS A 282 1.00 -0.78 -12.73
CA HIS A 282 2.09 -1.71 -12.98
C HIS A 282 2.29 -2.11 -14.44
N ARG A 283 1.19 -2.32 -15.18
CA ARG A 283 1.24 -3.05 -16.46
C ARG A 283 0.96 -2.20 -17.68
N ILE A 284 0.35 -1.03 -17.52
CA ILE A 284 -0.02 -0.17 -18.63
C ILE A 284 0.91 1.03 -18.67
N ASN A 285 0.93 1.83 -17.61
CA ASN A 285 1.80 2.99 -17.51
C ASN A 285 1.94 3.40 -16.03
N SER A 286 3.18 3.48 -15.53
CA SER A 286 3.51 3.86 -14.16
C SER A 286 3.40 5.37 -13.89
N ASP A 287 3.16 6.19 -14.91
CA ASP A 287 2.95 7.63 -14.77
C ASP A 287 1.49 8.02 -14.45
N TYR A 288 0.61 7.02 -14.25
CA TYR A 288 -0.81 7.21 -13.94
C TYR A 288 -1.28 6.24 -12.87
N TRP A 289 -2.48 6.47 -12.32
CA TRP A 289 -3.12 5.61 -11.32
C TRP A 289 -2.27 5.43 -10.05
N TYR A 290 -1.81 6.54 -9.46
CA TYR A 290 -0.94 6.56 -8.30
C TYR A 290 -1.68 6.28 -6.99
N ALA A 291 -2.95 6.64 -6.91
CA ALA A 291 -3.71 6.48 -5.68
C ALA A 291 -3.91 5.00 -5.37
N PHE A 292 -3.57 4.61 -4.14
CA PHE A 292 -3.63 3.21 -3.74
C PHE A 292 -4.78 2.95 -2.76
N SER A 293 -4.73 3.51 -1.55
CA SER A 293 -5.74 3.34 -0.51
C SER A 293 -7.10 3.91 -0.89
N MET A 294 -7.11 4.96 -1.70
CA MET A 294 -8.31 5.68 -2.12
C MET A 294 -8.26 5.99 -3.61
N PRO A 295 -8.65 5.05 -4.51
CA PRO A 295 -8.49 5.21 -5.96
C PRO A 295 -9.11 6.48 -6.56
N TRP A 296 -10.15 7.03 -5.93
CA TRP A 296 -10.78 8.29 -6.36
C TRP A 296 -9.86 9.52 -6.21
N MET A 297 -8.76 9.42 -5.44
CA MET A 297 -7.75 10.48 -5.38
C MET A 297 -7.09 10.71 -6.75
N ASP A 298 -7.02 9.69 -7.62
CA ASP A 298 -6.52 9.90 -8.98
C ASP A 298 -7.47 10.76 -9.82
N ASP A 299 -8.78 10.74 -9.54
CA ASP A 299 -9.72 11.67 -10.17
C ASP A 299 -9.50 13.09 -9.64
N LEU A 300 -9.30 13.24 -8.33
CA LEU A 300 -9.04 14.52 -7.67
C LEU A 300 -7.76 15.21 -8.20
N PHE A 301 -6.71 14.44 -8.48
CA PHE A 301 -5.43 14.94 -8.94
C PHE A 301 -5.18 14.78 -10.45
N HIS A 302 -6.21 14.41 -11.21
CA HIS A 302 -6.17 14.23 -12.67
C HIS A 302 -5.12 13.21 -13.15
N SER A 303 -4.91 12.13 -12.40
CA SER A 303 -4.04 10.99 -12.74
C SER A 303 -4.82 9.72 -13.10
N ASN A 304 -6.13 9.81 -13.34
CA ASN A 304 -6.99 8.70 -13.82
C ASN A 304 -7.44 8.87 -15.29
N PRO A 305 -6.54 8.80 -16.28
CA PRO A 305 -6.92 8.89 -17.68
C PRO A 305 -7.68 7.65 -18.16
N ASN A 306 -8.33 7.77 -19.32
CA ASN A 306 -8.95 6.62 -19.97
C ASN A 306 -7.88 5.57 -20.38
N VAL A 307 -8.09 4.32 -19.97
CA VAL A 307 -7.15 3.21 -20.19
C VAL A 307 -6.86 2.96 -21.69
N GLN A 308 -7.86 3.10 -22.55
CA GLN A 308 -7.68 2.85 -23.99
C GLN A 308 -6.79 3.92 -24.63
N ASP A 309 -6.91 5.17 -24.19
CA ASP A 309 -6.13 6.28 -24.72
C ASP A 309 -4.66 6.15 -24.33
N VAL A 310 -4.36 5.75 -23.08
CA VAL A 310 -2.99 5.48 -22.63
C VAL A 310 -2.38 4.28 -23.37
N ARG A 311 -3.14 3.21 -23.62
CA ARG A 311 -2.65 2.08 -24.42
C ARG A 311 -2.28 2.52 -25.84
N ARG A 312 -3.13 3.32 -26.48
CA ARG A 312 -2.89 3.85 -27.83
C ARG A 312 -1.69 4.80 -27.88
N SER A 313 -1.46 5.63 -26.86
CA SER A 313 -0.26 6.48 -26.80
C SER A 313 1.00 5.65 -26.68
N ASN A 314 1.02 4.62 -25.81
CA ASN A 314 2.18 3.75 -25.63
C ASN A 314 2.53 2.99 -26.91
N THR A 315 1.53 2.46 -27.64
CA THR A 315 1.78 1.79 -28.93
C THR A 315 2.37 2.74 -29.96
N ARG A 316 1.89 4.00 -30.02
CA ARG A 316 2.43 5.00 -30.94
C ARG A 316 3.89 5.33 -30.64
N LEU A 317 4.24 5.55 -29.38
CA LEU A 317 5.61 5.82 -28.94
C LEU A 317 6.58 4.70 -29.35
N ASN A 318 6.18 3.44 -29.13
CA ASN A 318 6.98 2.28 -29.52
C ASN A 318 7.17 2.16 -31.04
N HIS A 319 6.18 2.56 -31.84
CA HIS A 319 6.29 2.52 -33.30
C HIS A 319 7.22 3.62 -33.82
N THR A 320 7.17 4.83 -33.25
CA THR A 320 8.10 5.92 -33.61
C THR A 320 9.54 5.60 -33.25
N SER A 321 9.81 4.95 -32.11
CA SER A 321 11.18 4.58 -31.73
C SER A 321 11.81 3.49 -32.61
N VAL A 322 11.00 2.73 -33.37
CA VAL A 322 11.49 1.71 -34.31
C VAL A 322 11.84 2.30 -35.68
N HIS A 323 11.23 3.43 -36.07
CA HIS A 323 11.49 4.08 -37.36
C HIS A 323 12.61 5.13 -37.31
N GLU A 324 12.98 5.61 -36.14
CA GLU A 324 14.22 6.38 -35.95
C GLU A 324 15.43 5.42 -35.86
N GLY A 325 15.75 4.78 -36.99
CA GLY A 325 17.05 4.12 -37.17
C GLY A 325 18.20 5.12 -36.99
N PRO A 326 19.42 4.67 -36.63
CA PRO A 326 20.53 5.56 -36.31
C PRO A 326 20.75 6.54 -37.46
N SER A 327 20.40 7.80 -37.20
CA SER A 327 20.78 8.94 -38.02
C SER A 327 22.29 8.84 -38.22
N GLN A 328 22.69 8.41 -39.42
CA GLN A 328 24.07 8.42 -39.87
C GLN A 328 24.54 9.87 -39.78
N ILE A 329 25.19 10.21 -38.66
CA ILE A 329 25.94 11.45 -38.51
C ILE A 329 27.08 11.32 -39.54
N LYS A 330 26.89 11.93 -40.72
CA LYS A 330 27.98 12.21 -41.64
C LYS A 330 28.89 13.22 -40.94
N LEU A 331 30.01 12.71 -40.42
CA LEU A 331 31.18 13.49 -40.06
C LEU A 331 31.81 14.13 -41.31
#